data_AF-A0A8R7VEZ0-F1
#
_entry.id   AF-A0A8R7VEZ0-F1
#
_cell.length_a   1.000
_cell.length_b   1.000
_cell.length_c   1.000
_cell.angle_alpha   90.00
_cell.angle_beta   90.00
_cell.angle_gamma   90.00
#
_symmetry.space_group_name_H-M   'P 1'
#
loop_
_entity.id
_entity.type
_entity.pdbx_description
1 polymer ?
#
loop_
_entity_poly.entity_id
_entity_poly.type
_entity_poly.pdbx_seq_one_letter_code
_entity_poly.pdbx_strand_id
1 'polypeptide(L)'
;MTLHRWIFDNLDNPLILGHVPQLSKLTLAHAFIINRTLKLSQLLVNVPSISDLHLDFQSEKVWVLPECPKVLAPVLGKLRRVNLNNLPEECDITWTMFLLEATPSLEELCITVWDHKCQLESQKSYSQKTDVKWEPSTADFKHNNLSRLTIYGFQPNDNFMGYVRRVTEAAENIREVSLHDRKVC
;
A
#
# COMPACT_ATOMS: atom_id res chain seq x y z
N MET A 1 -4.27 -4.70 -15.63
CA MET A 1 -3.48 -3.64 -16.30
C MET A 1 -2.26 -3.36 -15.47
N THR A 2 -1.11 -3.15 -16.12
CA THR A 2 0.13 -2.74 -15.45
C THR A 2 0.59 -1.43 -16.04
N LEU A 3 0.80 -0.41 -15.20
CA LEU A 3 1.38 0.86 -15.57
C LEU A 3 2.82 0.90 -15.03
N HIS A 4 3.78 0.94 -15.95
CA HIS A 4 5.20 1.11 -15.67
C HIS A 4 5.64 2.50 -16.10
N ARG A 5 6.59 3.10 -15.36
CA ARG A 5 7.25 4.37 -15.72
C ARG A 5 6.25 5.50 -15.96
N TRP A 6 5.25 5.57 -15.08
CA TRP A 6 4.27 6.64 -15.12
C TRP A 6 4.82 7.86 -14.39
N ILE A 7 4.53 9.05 -14.94
CA ILE A 7 5.03 10.32 -14.43
C ILE A 7 3.86 11.06 -13.79
N PHE A 8 4.07 11.56 -12.58
CA PHE A 8 3.13 12.45 -11.90
C PHE A 8 3.74 13.85 -11.85
N ASP A 9 3.69 14.56 -12.99
CA ASP A 9 4.52 15.75 -13.25
C ASP A 9 3.85 17.10 -12.94
N ASN A 10 2.51 17.19 -12.84
CA ASN A 10 1.85 18.50 -12.71
C ASN A 10 0.54 18.52 -11.91
N LEU A 11 0.22 19.69 -11.33
CA LEU A 11 -1.01 19.96 -10.58
C LEU A 11 -2.29 19.74 -11.40
N ASP A 12 -2.22 19.90 -12.72
CA ASP A 12 -3.40 19.97 -13.58
C ASP A 12 -3.80 18.64 -14.23
N ASN A 13 -3.06 17.55 -14.00
CA ASN A 13 -3.43 16.24 -14.53
C ASN A 13 -3.09 15.09 -13.57
N PRO A 14 -3.91 14.87 -12.52
CA PRO A 14 -3.79 13.68 -11.70
C PRO A 14 -3.85 12.43 -12.58
N LEU A 15 -3.06 11.40 -12.24
CA LEU A 15 -3.20 10.08 -12.85
C LEU A 15 -4.62 9.55 -12.53
N ILE A 16 -5.52 9.67 -13.49
CA ILE A 16 -6.89 9.20 -13.42
C ILE A 16 -7.09 8.15 -14.51
N LEU A 17 -7.70 7.04 -14.13
CA LEU A 17 -8.17 6.08 -15.12
C LEU A 17 -9.52 6.55 -15.68
N GLY A 18 -9.69 6.42 -17.00
CA GLY A 18 -11.01 6.58 -17.62
C GLY A 18 -12.01 5.54 -17.10
N HIS A 19 -13.23 5.56 -17.61
CA HIS A 19 -14.23 4.55 -17.23
C HIS A 19 -13.81 3.14 -17.68
N VAL A 20 -13.33 2.32 -16.75
CA VAL A 20 -12.78 0.98 -17.01
C VAL A 20 -13.48 -0.10 -16.16
N PRO A 21 -14.79 -0.35 -16.39
CA PRO A 21 -15.61 -1.19 -15.51
C PRO A 21 -15.20 -2.66 -15.47
N GLN A 22 -14.39 -3.14 -16.40
CA GLN A 22 -13.91 -4.53 -16.45
C GLN A 22 -12.53 -4.72 -15.80
N LEU A 23 -11.88 -3.64 -15.37
CA LEU A 23 -10.56 -3.71 -14.77
C LEU A 23 -10.67 -4.19 -13.33
N SER A 24 -10.30 -5.46 -13.09
CA SER A 24 -10.26 -6.07 -11.76
C SER A 24 -8.90 -6.02 -11.09
N LYS A 25 -7.82 -5.90 -11.87
CA LYS A 25 -6.45 -5.88 -11.36
C LYS A 25 -5.64 -4.71 -11.90
N LEU A 26 -5.07 -3.93 -10.99
CA LEU A 26 -4.16 -2.84 -11.30
C LEU A 26 -2.79 -3.06 -10.66
N THR A 27 -1.74 -2.87 -11.44
CA THR A 27 -0.36 -2.81 -10.95
C THR A 27 0.26 -1.48 -11.34
N LEU A 28 0.80 -0.75 -10.36
CA LEU A 28 1.56 0.49 -10.56
C LEU A 28 3.00 0.25 -10.11
N ALA A 29 3.96 0.53 -10.99
CA ALA A 29 5.38 0.35 -10.71
C ALA A 29 6.22 1.43 -11.40
N HIS A 30 7.44 1.67 -10.92
CA HIS A 30 8.35 2.72 -11.42
C HIS A 30 7.64 4.09 -11.48
N ALA A 31 7.27 4.65 -10.34
CA ALA A 31 6.58 5.93 -10.27
C ALA A 31 7.59 7.09 -10.27
N PHE A 32 7.58 7.97 -11.28
CA PHE A 32 8.40 9.18 -11.25
C PHE A 32 7.62 10.30 -10.55
N ILE A 33 7.82 10.45 -9.24
CA ILE A 33 7.03 11.37 -8.40
C ILE A 33 7.95 12.38 -7.71
N ILE A 34 7.82 13.65 -8.10
CA ILE A 34 8.57 14.76 -7.51
C ILE A 34 7.65 15.51 -6.54
N ASN A 35 7.89 15.37 -5.23
CA ASN A 35 7.17 16.12 -4.16
C ASN A 35 5.63 16.03 -4.19
N ARG A 36 5.08 14.87 -4.58
CA ARG A 36 3.64 14.61 -4.61
C ARG A 36 3.28 13.27 -3.99
N THR A 37 1.99 13.08 -3.73
CA THR A 37 1.40 11.83 -3.29
C THR A 37 0.16 11.54 -4.13
N LEU A 38 -0.01 10.27 -4.50
CA LEU A 38 -1.16 9.74 -5.22
C LEU A 38 -2.32 9.51 -4.25
N LYS A 39 -3.50 9.98 -4.65
CA LYS A 39 -4.78 9.66 -4.00
C LYS A 39 -5.43 8.47 -4.69
N LEU A 40 -5.67 7.39 -3.95
CA LEU A 40 -6.36 6.22 -4.46
C LEU A 40 -7.81 6.53 -4.82
N SER A 41 -8.44 7.46 -4.09
CA SER A 41 -9.81 7.92 -4.37
C SER A 41 -9.93 8.49 -5.78
N GLN A 42 -8.94 9.27 -6.23
CA GLN A 42 -8.95 9.89 -7.56
C GLN A 42 -8.62 8.89 -8.65
N LEU A 43 -7.63 8.03 -8.42
CA LEU A 43 -7.18 7.06 -9.41
C LEU A 43 -8.28 6.02 -9.74
N LEU A 44 -8.97 5.54 -8.71
CA LEU A 44 -9.82 4.35 -8.80
C LEU A 44 -11.33 4.64 -8.85
N VAL A 45 -11.74 5.92 -8.79
CA VAL A 45 -13.17 6.31 -8.83
C VAL A 45 -13.93 5.73 -10.03
N ASN A 46 -13.25 5.55 -11.17
CA ASN A 46 -13.82 5.04 -12.42
C ASN A 46 -13.58 3.54 -12.64
N VAL A 47 -13.16 2.81 -11.60
CA VAL A 47 -12.75 1.39 -11.65
C VAL A 47 -13.63 0.56 -10.69
N PRO A 48 -14.95 0.45 -10.92
CA PRO A 48 -15.91 -0.12 -9.95
C PRO A 48 -15.76 -1.63 -9.70
N SER A 49 -14.88 -2.31 -10.43
CA SER A 49 -14.65 -3.76 -10.34
C SER A 49 -13.27 -4.12 -9.80
N ILE A 50 -12.49 -3.13 -9.32
CA ILE A 50 -11.16 -3.37 -8.78
C ILE A 50 -11.24 -4.35 -7.59
N SER A 51 -10.53 -5.47 -7.70
CA SER A 51 -10.40 -6.50 -6.66
C SER A 51 -8.96 -6.67 -6.21
N ASP A 52 -8.00 -6.32 -7.07
CA ASP A 52 -6.58 -6.56 -6.86
C ASP A 52 -5.78 -5.27 -7.11
N LEU A 53 -5.05 -4.80 -6.10
CA LEU A 53 -4.19 -3.63 -6.22
C LEU A 53 -2.75 -3.97 -5.86
N HIS A 54 -1.83 -3.74 -6.79
CA HIS A 54 -0.41 -3.98 -6.60
C HIS A 54 0.32 -2.65 -6.76
N LEU A 55 1.05 -2.23 -5.73
CA LEU A 55 1.81 -0.99 -5.71
C LEU A 55 3.27 -1.33 -5.45
N ASP A 56 4.13 -1.03 -6.42
CA ASP A 56 5.56 -1.26 -6.32
C ASP A 56 6.29 0.06 -6.11
N PHE A 57 6.89 0.21 -4.94
CA PHE A 57 7.57 1.42 -4.49
C PHE A 57 9.06 1.44 -4.86
N GLN A 58 9.63 0.30 -5.28
CA GLN A 58 11.02 0.21 -5.74
C GLN A 58 12.06 0.81 -4.81
N SER A 59 11.85 0.63 -3.50
CA SER A 59 12.67 1.21 -2.44
C SER A 59 12.71 2.75 -2.45
N GLU A 60 11.82 3.39 -3.20
CA GLU A 60 11.63 4.84 -3.23
C GLU A 60 10.64 5.29 -2.14
N LYS A 61 10.57 6.61 -1.93
CA LYS A 61 9.63 7.22 -0.99
C LYS A 61 8.19 6.72 -1.20
N VAL A 62 7.47 6.48 -0.10
CA VAL A 62 6.03 6.20 -0.13
C VAL A 62 5.29 7.34 -0.82
N TRP A 63 4.73 7.02 -1.98
CA TRP A 63 4.04 7.98 -2.83
C TRP A 63 2.52 7.87 -2.75
N VAL A 64 1.97 6.99 -1.92
CA VAL A 64 0.52 6.96 -1.67
C VAL A 64 0.19 7.87 -0.49
N LEU A 65 -0.83 8.71 -0.64
CA LEU A 65 -1.39 9.46 0.47
C LEU A 65 -2.39 8.56 1.23
N PRO A 66 -2.23 8.32 2.54
CA PRO A 66 -3.30 7.79 3.35
C PRO A 66 -4.46 8.78 3.36
N GLU A 67 -5.59 8.40 2.77
CA GLU A 67 -6.80 9.22 2.77
C GLU A 67 -7.76 8.74 3.86
N CYS A 68 -8.72 9.60 4.22
CA CYS A 68 -9.76 9.23 5.17
C CYS A 68 -10.51 7.97 4.69
N PRO A 69 -10.68 6.93 5.53
CA PRO A 69 -11.37 5.70 5.13
C PRO A 69 -12.80 5.94 4.63
N LYS A 70 -13.50 6.95 5.14
CA LYS A 70 -14.85 7.33 4.68
C LYS A 70 -14.87 7.77 3.21
N VAL A 71 -13.77 8.34 2.71
CA VAL A 71 -13.60 8.75 1.31
C VAL A 71 -13.25 7.55 0.43
N LEU A 72 -12.45 6.62 0.95
CA LEU A 72 -11.94 5.49 0.20
C LEU A 72 -12.89 4.29 0.15
N ALA A 73 -13.66 4.03 1.20
CA ALA A 73 -14.53 2.86 1.29
C ALA A 73 -15.52 2.71 0.12
N PRO A 74 -16.14 3.78 -0.41
CA PRO A 74 -16.97 3.68 -1.62
C PRO A 74 -16.20 3.24 -2.87
N VAL A 75 -14.91 3.57 -2.96
CA VAL A 75 -14.06 3.28 -4.13
C VAL A 75 -13.40 1.91 -4.02
N LEU A 76 -12.97 1.52 -2.81
CA LEU A 76 -12.21 0.30 -2.55
C LEU A 76 -13.06 -0.83 -1.97
N GLY A 77 -14.38 -0.69 -1.90
CA GLY A 77 -15.27 -1.63 -1.23
C GLY A 77 -15.24 -3.07 -1.77
N LYS A 78 -14.79 -3.28 -3.01
CA LYS A 78 -14.64 -4.61 -3.63
C LYS A 78 -13.19 -5.13 -3.63
N LEU A 79 -12.26 -4.36 -3.08
CA LEU A 79 -10.86 -4.73 -3.05
C LEU A 79 -10.67 -5.92 -2.11
N ARG A 80 -10.11 -7.02 -2.63
CA ARG A 80 -9.90 -8.28 -1.91
C ARG A 80 -8.43 -8.54 -1.64
N ARG A 81 -7.53 -8.07 -2.51
CA ARG A 81 -6.09 -8.32 -2.39
C ARG A 81 -5.28 -7.06 -2.62
N VAL A 82 -4.39 -6.75 -1.67
CA VAL A 82 -3.43 -5.65 -1.79
C VAL A 82 -2.00 -6.19 -1.65
N ASN A 83 -1.14 -5.80 -2.59
CA ASN A 83 0.29 -6.08 -2.56
C ASN A 83 1.06 -4.75 -2.54
N LEU A 84 1.79 -4.50 -1.47
CA LEU A 84 2.71 -3.37 -1.33
C LEU A 84 4.14 -3.91 -1.47
N ASN A 85 4.75 -3.69 -2.62
CA ASN A 85 6.04 -4.26 -2.97
C ASN A 85 7.17 -3.24 -2.83
N ASN A 86 8.33 -3.71 -2.38
CA ASN A 86 9.57 -2.94 -2.30
C ASN A 86 9.40 -1.62 -1.53
N LEU A 87 8.74 -1.65 -0.37
CA LEU A 87 8.74 -0.51 0.54
C LEU A 87 10.16 -0.27 1.09
N PRO A 88 10.55 1.00 1.34
CA PRO A 88 11.85 1.31 1.93
C PRO A 88 12.03 0.68 3.32
N GLU A 89 13.24 0.21 3.65
CA GLU A 89 13.50 -0.46 4.94
C GLU A 89 13.23 0.44 6.15
N GLU A 90 13.50 1.74 6.03
CA GLU A 90 13.29 2.71 7.10
C GLU A 90 11.82 3.15 7.22
N CYS A 91 10.92 2.66 6.37
CA CYS A 91 9.51 3.05 6.39
C CYS A 91 8.78 2.41 7.58
N ASP A 92 8.13 3.24 8.41
CA ASP A 92 7.07 2.75 9.31
C ASP A 92 5.96 2.13 8.44
N ILE A 93 5.58 0.88 8.66
CA ILE A 93 4.54 0.22 7.86
C ILE A 93 3.14 0.43 8.45
N THR A 94 3.04 1.11 9.60
CA THR A 94 1.77 1.41 10.29
C THR A 94 0.84 2.26 9.44
N TRP A 95 1.36 3.11 8.54
CA TRP A 95 0.50 3.91 7.66
C TRP A 95 -0.43 3.05 6.81
N THR A 96 -0.04 1.82 6.50
CA THR A 96 -0.83 0.89 5.68
C THR A 96 -2.15 0.47 6.33
N MET A 97 -2.33 0.71 7.64
CA MET A 97 -3.58 0.46 8.35
C MET A 97 -4.78 1.22 7.75
N PHE A 98 -4.56 2.36 7.10
CA PHE A 98 -5.64 3.07 6.39
C PHE A 98 -6.29 2.21 5.30
N LEU A 99 -5.54 1.27 4.69
CA LEU A 99 -6.09 0.34 3.71
C LEU A 99 -7.09 -0.57 4.40
N LEU A 100 -6.70 -1.22 5.50
CA LEU A 100 -7.61 -2.08 6.26
C LEU A 100 -8.89 -1.32 6.63
N GLU A 101 -8.79 -0.10 7.15
CA GLU A 101 -9.97 0.70 7.49
C GLU A 101 -10.84 1.06 6.27
N ALA A 102 -10.22 1.24 5.10
CA ALA A 102 -10.89 1.64 3.88
C ALA A 102 -11.43 0.47 3.03
N THR A 103 -11.01 -0.77 3.29
CA THR A 103 -11.28 -1.91 2.39
C THR A 103 -12.03 -3.01 3.13
N PRO A 104 -13.35 -2.87 3.37
CA PRO A 104 -14.10 -3.81 4.21
C PRO A 104 -14.10 -5.26 3.68
N SER A 105 -13.86 -5.46 2.39
CA SER A 105 -13.83 -6.78 1.72
C SER A 105 -12.40 -7.34 1.54
N LEU A 106 -11.38 -6.71 2.13
CA LEU A 106 -9.99 -7.15 1.97
C LEU A 106 -9.80 -8.51 2.64
N GLU A 107 -9.24 -9.44 1.90
CA GLU A 107 -8.99 -10.81 2.36
C GLU A 107 -7.50 -11.08 2.56
N GLU A 108 -6.65 -10.45 1.76
CA GLU A 108 -5.20 -10.65 1.79
C GLU A 108 -4.44 -9.34 1.67
N LEU A 109 -3.53 -9.13 2.61
CA LEU A 109 -2.55 -8.06 2.57
C LEU A 109 -1.15 -8.65 2.54
N CYS A 110 -0.40 -8.30 1.50
CA CYS A 110 0.99 -8.68 1.32
C CYS A 110 1.86 -7.43 1.30
N ILE A 111 2.90 -7.43 2.14
CA ILE A 111 3.85 -6.34 2.26
C ILE A 111 5.25 -6.91 2.04
N THR A 112 6.02 -6.27 1.17
CA THR A 112 7.44 -6.55 0.99
C THR A 112 8.23 -5.30 1.33
N VAL A 113 8.99 -5.36 2.41
CA VAL A 113 9.92 -4.30 2.80
C VAL A 113 11.31 -4.73 2.35
N TRP A 114 11.89 -3.98 1.42
CA TRP A 114 13.13 -4.37 0.76
C TRP A 114 13.86 -3.17 0.17
N ASP A 115 15.09 -2.92 0.60
CA ASP A 115 16.03 -2.02 -0.07
C ASP A 115 16.99 -2.86 -0.91
N HIS A 116 16.75 -2.93 -2.22
CA HIS A 116 17.66 -3.69 -3.07
C HIS A 116 18.99 -2.96 -3.18
N LYS A 117 20.07 -3.52 -2.61
CA LYS A 117 21.40 -2.89 -2.67
C LYS A 117 21.88 -2.62 -4.10
N CYS A 118 21.47 -3.40 -5.10
CA CYS A 118 21.83 -3.12 -6.50
C CYS A 118 20.99 -2.01 -7.16
N GLN A 119 19.96 -1.47 -6.50
CA GLN A 119 19.23 -0.26 -6.96
C GLN A 119 19.86 1.03 -6.42
N LEU A 120 20.70 0.95 -5.39
CA LEU A 120 21.39 2.10 -4.76
C LEU A 120 22.34 2.83 -5.73
N GLU A 121 22.93 2.14 -6.72
CA GLU A 121 23.87 2.78 -7.65
C GLU A 121 23.18 3.71 -8.66
N SER A 122 21.89 3.53 -8.93
CA SER A 122 21.11 4.35 -9.87
C SER A 122 20.24 5.43 -9.23
N GLN A 123 20.03 5.39 -7.90
CA GLN A 123 19.08 6.26 -7.20
C GLN A 123 19.75 7.18 -6.17
N LYS A 124 20.73 7.98 -6.61
CA LYS A 124 21.18 9.19 -5.87
C LYS A 124 20.14 10.33 -5.93
N SER A 125 18.84 10.02 -5.90
CA SER A 125 17.77 10.99 -6.11
C SER A 125 17.12 11.41 -4.78
N TYR A 126 17.58 12.56 -4.26
CA TYR A 126 16.85 13.71 -3.70
C TYR A 126 15.44 13.59 -3.04
N SER A 127 14.95 12.45 -2.60
CA SER A 127 13.68 12.39 -1.87
C SER A 127 13.92 12.50 -0.36
N GLN A 128 13.52 13.64 0.22
CA GLN A 128 13.36 13.74 1.67
C GLN A 128 12.36 12.68 2.14
N LYS A 129 12.87 11.67 2.84
CA LYS A 129 12.08 10.64 3.52
C LYS A 129 11.03 11.35 4.36
N THR A 130 9.77 11.02 4.13
CA THR A 130 8.65 11.67 4.80
C THR A 130 7.93 10.62 5.60
N ASP A 131 7.90 10.80 6.91
CA ASP A 131 7.10 9.95 7.79
C ASP A 131 5.63 10.12 7.39
N VAL A 132 5.08 9.11 6.74
CA VAL A 132 3.67 9.05 6.42
C VAL A 132 2.95 8.71 7.71
N LYS A 133 2.41 9.74 8.37
CA LYS A 133 1.64 9.57 9.59
C LYS A 133 0.23 9.11 9.27
N TRP A 134 -0.23 8.13 10.02
CA TRP A 134 -1.61 7.68 10.03
C TRP A 134 -2.10 7.64 11.47
N GLU A 135 -3.34 8.08 11.67
CA GLU A 135 -4.04 8.00 12.94
C GLU A 135 -5.28 7.11 12.75
N PRO A 136 -5.55 6.17 13.67
CA PRO A 136 -6.71 5.30 13.59
C PRO A 136 -8.00 6.11 13.65
N SER A 137 -8.98 5.73 12.83
CA SER A 137 -10.28 6.42 12.83
C SER A 137 -11.07 6.17 14.12
N THR A 138 -10.87 5.00 14.74
CA THR A 138 -11.50 4.59 16.01
C THR A 138 -10.56 3.66 16.78
N ALA A 139 -10.54 3.76 18.11
CA ALA A 139 -9.70 2.92 18.96
C ALA A 139 -10.02 1.41 18.83
N ASP A 140 -11.29 1.07 18.58
CA ASP A 140 -11.79 -0.31 18.52
C ASP A 140 -12.07 -0.78 17.09
N PHE A 141 -11.28 -0.34 16.11
CA PHE A 141 -11.47 -0.76 14.72
C PHE A 141 -11.42 -2.29 14.57
N LYS A 142 -12.38 -2.85 13.85
CA LYS A 142 -12.48 -4.27 13.52
C LYS A 142 -12.60 -4.51 12.03
N HIS A 143 -11.91 -5.53 11.54
CA HIS A 143 -11.90 -5.94 10.15
C HIS A 143 -12.32 -7.40 10.02
N ASN A 144 -13.43 -7.64 9.31
CA ASN A 144 -14.10 -8.94 9.34
C ASN A 144 -13.68 -9.89 8.21
N ASN A 145 -13.01 -9.42 7.15
CA ASN A 145 -12.67 -10.28 6.00
C ASN A 145 -11.18 -10.62 5.86
N LEU A 146 -10.29 -9.89 6.52
CA LEU A 146 -8.85 -10.09 6.39
C LEU A 146 -8.49 -11.45 6.99
N SER A 147 -8.03 -12.36 6.13
CA SER A 147 -7.75 -13.75 6.48
C SER A 147 -6.26 -14.07 6.41
N ARG A 148 -5.49 -13.33 5.60
CA ARG A 148 -4.07 -13.58 5.39
C ARG A 148 -3.26 -12.28 5.43
N LEU A 149 -2.25 -12.24 6.29
CA LEU A 149 -1.20 -11.23 6.31
C LEU A 149 0.12 -11.89 5.93
N THR A 150 0.83 -11.35 4.94
CA THR A 150 2.17 -11.80 4.57
C THR A 150 3.13 -10.62 4.59
N ILE A 151 4.27 -10.78 5.28
CA ILE A 151 5.34 -9.78 5.34
C ILE A 151 6.65 -10.42 4.90
N TYR A 152 7.26 -9.89 3.84
CA TYR A 152 8.63 -10.21 3.42
C TYR A 152 9.60 -9.12 3.87
N GLY A 153 10.81 -9.52 4.26
CA GLY A 153 11.80 -8.60 4.83
C GLY A 153 11.50 -8.25 6.28
N PHE A 154 10.79 -9.13 6.98
CA PHE A 154 10.42 -8.93 8.37
C PHE A 154 11.65 -8.73 9.26
N GLN A 155 11.57 -7.77 10.19
CA GLN A 155 12.58 -7.56 11.22
C GLN A 155 11.88 -7.53 12.58
N PRO A 156 12.36 -8.25 13.61
CA PRO A 156 11.70 -8.30 14.92
C PRO A 156 11.97 -7.03 15.75
N ASN A 157 11.63 -5.85 15.23
CA ASN A 157 11.70 -4.56 15.89
C ASN A 157 10.30 -4.01 16.20
N ASP A 158 10.22 -2.89 16.91
CA ASP A 158 8.96 -2.32 17.38
C ASP A 158 7.98 -1.93 16.25
N ASN A 159 8.50 -1.52 15.08
CA ASN A 159 7.68 -1.17 13.91
C ASN A 159 6.91 -2.41 13.42
N PHE A 160 7.62 -3.47 13.06
CA PHE A 160 6.99 -4.69 12.52
C PHE A 160 6.20 -5.46 13.58
N MET A 161 6.75 -5.62 14.78
CA MET A 161 6.04 -6.33 15.86
C MET A 161 4.78 -5.58 16.28
N GLY A 162 4.88 -4.25 16.41
CA GLY A 162 3.74 -3.38 16.70
C GLY A 162 2.67 -3.45 15.61
N TYR A 163 3.09 -3.45 14.34
CA TYR A 163 2.20 -3.58 13.20
C TYR A 163 1.46 -4.92 13.18
N VAL A 164 2.18 -6.04 13.29
CA VAL A 164 1.57 -7.38 13.31
C VAL A 164 0.56 -7.51 14.44
N ARG A 165 0.91 -7.01 15.64
CA ARG A 165 -0.02 -6.98 16.77
C ARG A 165 -1.30 -6.20 16.44
N ARG A 166 -1.18 -4.96 15.93
CA ARG A 166 -2.34 -4.13 15.58
C ARG A 166 -3.24 -4.79 14.53
N VAL A 167 -2.65 -5.38 13.48
CA VAL A 167 -3.44 -6.07 12.45
C VAL A 167 -4.16 -7.27 13.04
N THR A 168 -3.48 -8.06 13.87
CA THR A 168 -4.07 -9.26 14.51
C THR A 168 -5.17 -8.89 15.50
N GLU A 169 -5.03 -7.78 16.23
CA GLU A 169 -6.05 -7.27 17.16
C GLU A 169 -7.29 -6.71 16.42
N ALA A 170 -7.09 -6.12 15.24
CA ALA A 170 -8.15 -5.57 14.42
C ALA A 170 -8.88 -6.65 13.58
N ALA A 171 -8.17 -7.65 13.06
CA ALA A 171 -8.73 -8.63 12.13
C ALA A 171 -9.41 -9.81 12.85
N GLU A 172 -10.74 -9.86 12.80
CA GLU A 172 -11.53 -10.89 13.53
C GLU A 172 -11.41 -12.29 12.92
N ASN A 173 -11.12 -12.38 11.63
CA ASN A 173 -11.08 -13.63 10.86
C ASN A 173 -9.68 -13.95 10.30
N ILE A 174 -8.62 -13.42 10.92
CA ILE A 174 -7.25 -13.72 10.51
C ILE A 174 -6.97 -15.22 10.72
N ARG A 175 -6.45 -15.89 9.68
CA ARG A 175 -6.17 -17.33 9.68
C ARG A 175 -4.68 -17.62 9.52
N GLU A 176 -3.99 -16.77 8.77
CA GLU A 176 -2.58 -16.94 8.45
C GLU A 176 -1.84 -15.62 8.63
N VAL A 177 -0.72 -15.68 9.36
CA VAL A 177 0.27 -14.60 9.43
C VAL A 177 1.62 -15.20 9.06
N SER A 178 2.13 -14.85 7.89
CA SER A 178 3.37 -15.40 7.33
C SER A 178 4.44 -14.31 7.35
N LEU A 179 5.45 -14.49 8.21
CA LEU A 179 6.56 -13.57 8.38
C LEU A 179 7.80 -14.21 7.79
N HIS A 180 8.33 -13.59 6.74
CA HIS A 180 9.47 -14.10 6.00
C HIS A 180 10.67 -13.18 6.18
N ASP A 181 11.81 -13.81 6.41
CA ASP A 181 13.10 -13.15 6.36
C ASP A 181 13.35 -12.49 5.01
N ARG A 182 14.47 -11.76 4.98
CA ARG A 182 14.98 -11.14 3.79
C ARG A 182 15.26 -12.19 2.69
N LYS A 183 14.76 -11.97 1.46
CA LYS A 183 15.14 -12.78 0.30
C LYS A 183 16.55 -12.39 -0.18
N VAL A 184 17.57 -13.13 0.22
CA VAL A 184 18.96 -12.89 -0.21
C VAL A 184 19.02 -12.75 -1.75
N CYS A 185 19.64 -11.67 -2.24
CA CYS A 185 19.90 -11.42 -3.66
C CYS A 185 20.82 -12.48 -4.26
#